data_AF-A0A672P6F8-F1
#
_entry.id   AF-A0A672P6F8-F1
#
_cell.length_a   1.000
_cell.length_b   1.000
_cell.length_c   1.000
_cell.angle_alpha   90.00
_cell.angle_beta   90.00
_cell.angle_gamma   90.00
#
_symmetry.space_group_name_H-M   'P 1'
#
loop_
_entity.id
_entity.type
_entity.pdbx_description
1 polymer ?
#
loop_
_entity_poly.entity_id
_entity_poly.type
_entity_poly.pdbx_seq_one_letter_code
_entity_poly.pdbx_strand_id
1 'polypeptide(L)'
;MVQLHVKRGDESQLLFNTTVAVSIETLTQQVSAIYNGRLKVDRICSEIPELADHGVSLPPNMQGLTDDQIMELKLKDEWEDRCIPSGVAEFKKDELGRRNGHAPNEKMKEVLRKTVEEAKALISKKQVEANVCVTMNLVKEALDQLRGAVMIVYPMGLPPHDPIRMEFENQEDLTGTQASLLVIPEEEAQLWWASKELQRGKKLQDYVGKNEKTKIIVKIQKRCQGAPAREPLVSEEEQKKMMLHYYKRQEELKKLEETDNDSYLQSDWSDRQALKRQFQGLTNIKWGPR
;
A
#
# COMPACT_ATOMS: atom_id res chain seq x y z
N MET A 1 -8.69 -10.09 24.26
CA MET A 1 -7.74 -9.22 23.56
C MET A 1 -8.49 -8.29 22.62
N VAL A 2 -8.32 -6.98 22.79
CA VAL A 2 -8.94 -5.97 21.92
C VAL A 2 -8.13 -5.90 20.63
N GLN A 3 -8.81 -6.04 19.50
CA GLN A 3 -8.18 -5.91 18.18
C GLN A 3 -8.40 -4.48 17.66
N LEU A 4 -7.32 -3.74 17.48
CA LEU A 4 -7.32 -2.43 16.85
C LEU A 4 -7.14 -2.60 15.35
N HIS A 5 -8.11 -2.15 14.58
CA HIS A 5 -7.96 -1.95 13.15
C HIS A 5 -7.54 -0.50 12.91
N VAL A 6 -6.25 -0.30 12.65
CA VAL A 6 -5.66 1.01 12.43
C VAL A 6 -5.79 1.41 10.96
N LYS A 7 -6.42 2.56 10.73
CA LYS A 7 -6.65 3.16 9.42
C LYS A 7 -6.02 4.54 9.32
N ARG A 8 -5.74 4.99 8.10
CA ARG A 8 -5.40 6.39 7.79
C ARG A 8 -6.31 6.86 6.67
N GLY A 9 -7.11 7.89 6.92
CA GLY A 9 -8.19 8.27 6.00
C GLY A 9 -9.17 7.11 5.86
N ASP A 10 -9.28 6.57 4.65
CA ASP A 10 -10.12 5.41 4.32
C ASP A 10 -9.29 4.11 4.15
N GLU A 11 -7.96 4.22 4.12
CA GLU A 11 -7.09 3.08 3.90
C GLU A 11 -6.84 2.28 5.19
N SER A 12 -7.06 0.98 5.10
CA SER A 12 -6.68 -0.01 6.11
C SER A 12 -5.17 -0.19 6.13
N GLN A 13 -4.55 0.13 7.27
CA GLN A 13 -3.10 0.03 7.43
C GLN A 13 -2.75 -1.29 8.13
N LEU A 14 -3.15 -1.48 9.38
CA LEU A 14 -2.71 -2.65 10.16
C LEU A 14 -3.72 -3.10 11.20
N LEU A 15 -3.59 -4.35 11.64
CA LEU A 15 -4.28 -4.90 12.79
C LEU A 15 -3.30 -5.03 13.95
N PHE A 16 -3.69 -4.56 15.13
CA PHE A 16 -2.85 -4.61 16.34
C PHE A 16 -3.66 -5.16 17.51
N ASN A 17 -3.09 -6.11 18.25
CA ASN A 17 -3.74 -6.67 19.43
C ASN A 17 -3.25 -5.98 20.70
N THR A 18 -4.18 -5.56 21.54
CA THR A 18 -3.88 -4.92 22.82
C THR A 18 -4.81 -5.39 23.93
N THR A 19 -4.54 -4.95 25.15
CA THR A 19 -5.41 -5.17 26.31
C THR A 19 -6.09 -3.87 26.71
N VAL A 20 -7.22 -3.99 27.40
CA VAL A 20 -8.06 -2.84 27.79
C VAL A 20 -7.38 -1.94 28.83
N ALA A 21 -6.45 -2.50 29.61
CA ALA A 21 -5.76 -1.82 30.70
C ALA A 21 -4.63 -0.87 30.25
N VAL A 22 -4.21 -0.95 28.97
CA VAL A 22 -3.10 -0.17 28.42
C VAL A 22 -3.44 1.32 28.38
N SER A 23 -2.47 2.17 28.69
CA SER A 23 -2.61 3.62 28.57
C SER A 23 -2.64 4.03 27.09
N ILE A 24 -3.42 5.03 26.76
CA ILE A 24 -3.51 5.53 25.38
C ILE A 24 -2.15 6.04 24.87
N GLU A 25 -1.32 6.57 25.76
CA GLU A 25 0.02 7.05 25.43
C GLU A 25 0.95 5.92 24.93
N THR A 26 1.04 4.83 25.69
CA THR A 26 1.84 3.66 25.29
C THR A 26 1.27 3.00 24.03
N LEU A 27 -0.05 2.95 23.91
CA LEU A 27 -0.73 2.45 22.72
C LEU A 27 -0.44 3.33 21.50
N THR A 28 -0.42 4.65 21.66
CA THR A 28 -0.08 5.61 20.59
C THR A 28 1.35 5.42 20.12
N GLN A 29 2.31 5.33 21.05
CA GLN A 29 3.73 5.08 20.75
C GLN A 29 3.92 3.75 20.00
N GLN A 30 3.29 2.67 20.47
CA GLN A 30 3.38 1.37 19.82
C GLN A 30 2.78 1.39 18.41
N VAL A 31 1.60 1.98 18.23
CA VAL A 31 0.95 2.06 16.92
C VAL A 31 1.73 2.95 15.97
N SER A 32 2.25 4.11 16.43
CA SER A 32 3.08 4.99 15.60
C SER A 32 4.40 4.33 15.22
N ALA A 33 5.06 3.62 16.13
CA ALA A 33 6.30 2.90 15.86
C ALA A 33 6.11 1.81 14.81
N ILE A 34 5.03 1.01 14.90
CA ILE A 34 4.72 -0.02 13.90
C ILE A 34 4.36 0.64 12.56
N TYR A 35 3.57 1.71 12.57
CA TYR A 35 3.18 2.44 11.36
C TYR A 35 4.39 3.01 10.62
N ASN A 36 5.26 3.73 11.34
CA ASN A 36 6.47 4.32 10.77
C ASN A 36 7.49 3.25 10.36
N GLY A 37 7.64 2.19 11.15
CA GLY A 37 8.52 1.07 10.82
C GLY A 37 8.08 0.34 9.55
N ARG A 38 6.78 0.21 9.33
CA ARG A 38 6.24 -0.27 8.06
C ARG A 38 6.60 0.66 6.89
N LEU A 39 6.38 1.97 7.03
CA LEU A 39 6.73 2.94 5.99
C LEU A 39 8.23 2.88 5.65
N LYS A 40 9.07 2.67 6.66
CA LYS A 40 10.51 2.48 6.51
C LYS A 40 10.85 1.25 5.68
N VAL A 41 10.22 0.11 5.96
CA VAL A 41 10.41 -1.09 5.15
C VAL A 41 9.94 -0.87 3.70
N ASP A 42 8.81 -0.19 3.50
CA ASP A 42 8.31 0.14 2.15
C ASP A 42 9.32 1.00 1.37
N ARG A 43 9.98 1.98 2.02
CA ARG A 43 11.04 2.81 1.40
C ARG A 43 12.25 1.98 1.00
N ILE A 44 12.81 1.19 1.92
CA ILE A 44 13.95 0.31 1.64
C ILE A 44 13.63 -0.66 0.50
N CYS A 45 12.44 -1.24 0.51
CA CYS A 45 11.93 -2.13 -0.52
C CYS A 45 11.75 -1.47 -1.91
N SER A 46 11.72 -0.14 -1.97
CA SER A 46 11.66 0.63 -3.21
C SER A 46 13.06 0.91 -3.78
N GLU A 47 14.06 1.05 -2.91
CA GLU A 47 15.45 1.33 -3.27
C GLU A 47 16.28 0.07 -3.61
N ILE A 48 16.00 -1.07 -2.97
CA ILE A 48 16.75 -2.32 -3.20
C ILE A 48 16.73 -2.80 -4.67
N PRO A 49 15.62 -2.70 -5.43
CA PRO A 49 15.63 -3.03 -6.85
C PRO A 49 16.63 -2.18 -7.65
N GLU A 50 16.74 -0.89 -7.34
CA GLU A 50 17.73 -0.02 -7.99
C GLU A 50 19.16 -0.41 -7.60
N LEU A 51 19.38 -0.78 -6.34
CA LEU A 51 20.67 -1.35 -5.88
C LEU A 51 21.02 -2.65 -6.62
N ALA A 52 20.03 -3.50 -6.89
CA ALA A 52 20.22 -4.76 -7.60
C ALA A 52 20.53 -4.56 -9.09
N ASP A 53 19.95 -3.53 -9.72
CA ASP A 53 20.12 -3.29 -11.15
C ASP A 53 21.32 -2.40 -11.47
N HIS A 54 21.64 -1.41 -10.63
CA HIS A 54 22.63 -0.37 -10.93
C HIS A 54 23.75 -0.25 -9.88
N GLY A 55 23.71 -1.03 -8.80
CA GLY A 55 24.74 -0.98 -7.79
C GLY A 55 24.59 0.18 -6.80
N VAL A 56 25.70 0.55 -6.19
CA VAL A 56 25.76 1.44 -5.04
C VAL A 56 25.52 2.91 -5.43
N SER A 57 24.95 3.71 -4.54
CA SER A 57 24.74 5.14 -4.78
C SER A 57 26.06 5.91 -4.87
N LEU A 58 26.15 6.81 -5.86
CA LEU A 58 27.28 7.72 -6.00
C LEU A 58 27.26 8.78 -4.88
N PRO A 59 28.42 9.32 -4.50
CA PRO A 59 28.51 10.45 -3.59
C PRO A 59 27.65 11.66 -4.05
N PRO A 60 27.02 12.43 -3.15
CA PRO A 60 26.11 13.53 -3.50
C PRO A 60 26.72 14.61 -4.43
N ASN A 61 28.03 14.81 -4.37
CA ASN A 61 28.79 15.72 -5.23
C ASN A 61 28.97 15.21 -6.68
N MET A 62 28.71 13.93 -6.94
CA MET A 62 28.84 13.29 -8.26
C MET A 62 27.49 12.91 -8.89
N GLN A 63 26.41 12.92 -8.11
CA GLN A 63 25.07 12.58 -8.60
C GLN A 63 24.58 13.61 -9.63
N GLY A 64 24.11 13.12 -10.78
CA GLY A 64 23.52 13.96 -11.84
C GLY A 64 24.51 14.76 -12.69
N LEU A 65 25.82 14.57 -12.51
CA LEU A 65 26.85 15.08 -13.42
C LEU A 65 27.04 14.14 -14.62
N THR A 66 27.41 14.70 -15.77
CA THR A 66 27.81 13.87 -16.92
C THR A 66 29.22 13.31 -16.72
N ASP A 67 29.51 12.18 -17.37
CA ASP A 67 30.83 11.54 -17.34
C ASP A 67 31.95 12.55 -17.70
N ASP A 68 31.68 13.47 -18.64
CA ASP A 68 32.61 14.53 -19.05
C ASP A 68 32.88 15.54 -17.93
N GLN A 69 31.85 15.96 -17.20
CA GLN A 69 31.98 16.88 -16.07
C GLN A 69 32.74 16.23 -14.90
N ILE A 70 32.52 14.93 -14.67
CA ILE A 70 33.24 14.16 -13.66
C ILE A 70 34.74 14.09 -14.00
N MET A 71 35.08 13.85 -15.28
CA MET A 71 36.46 13.85 -15.76
C MET A 71 37.13 15.22 -15.65
N GLU A 72 36.41 16.29 -16.01
CA GLU A 72 36.89 17.67 -15.91
C GLU A 72 37.17 18.09 -14.46
N LEU A 73 36.25 17.74 -13.55
CA LEU A 73 36.35 18.04 -12.11
C LEU A 73 37.28 17.07 -11.36
N LYS A 74 37.77 16.01 -12.03
CA LYS A 74 38.63 14.95 -11.47
C LYS A 74 38.06 14.35 -10.18
N LEU A 75 36.74 14.25 -10.10
CA LEU A 75 36.06 13.62 -8.97
C LEU A 75 36.26 12.11 -9.05
N LYS A 76 36.67 11.50 -7.95
CA LYS A 76 36.85 10.06 -7.82
C LYS A 76 35.94 9.55 -6.74
N ASP A 77 35.28 8.42 -7.01
CA ASP A 77 34.51 7.73 -6.00
C ASP A 77 35.45 6.94 -5.08
N GLU A 78 35.58 7.38 -3.84
CA GLU A 78 36.41 6.70 -2.82
C GLU A 78 35.80 5.38 -2.34
N TRP A 79 34.52 5.14 -2.64
CA TRP A 79 33.76 3.99 -2.18
C TRP A 79 33.61 2.89 -3.22
N GLU A 80 33.94 3.17 -4.49
CA GLU A 80 33.89 2.20 -5.59
C GLU A 80 34.77 0.97 -5.30
N ASP A 81 35.99 1.18 -4.79
CA ASP A 81 36.92 0.10 -4.43
C ASP A 81 36.56 -0.63 -3.12
N ARG A 82 35.77 0.01 -2.25
CA ARG A 82 35.43 -0.52 -0.91
C ARG A 82 34.13 -1.32 -0.91
N CYS A 83 33.18 -0.94 -1.75
CA CYS A 83 31.82 -1.47 -1.76
C CYS A 83 31.59 -2.32 -3.01
N ILE A 84 32.38 -3.39 -3.14
CA ILE A 84 32.26 -4.33 -4.26
C ILE A 84 31.22 -5.40 -3.89
N PRO A 85 30.27 -5.72 -4.79
CA PRO A 85 29.33 -6.80 -4.56
C PRO A 85 30.05 -8.15 -4.49
N SER A 86 29.52 -9.08 -3.71
CA SER A 86 29.98 -10.47 -3.62
C SER A 86 29.93 -11.15 -4.99
N GLY A 87 31.09 -11.31 -5.63
CA GLY A 87 31.25 -12.01 -6.91
C GLY A 87 31.78 -11.12 -8.02
N VAL A 88 31.46 -11.47 -9.28
CA VAL A 88 31.80 -10.65 -10.45
C VAL A 88 30.70 -9.59 -10.61
N ALA A 89 31.10 -8.31 -10.61
CA ALA A 89 30.20 -7.20 -10.86
C ALA A 89 29.90 -7.07 -12.36
N GLU A 90 28.63 -6.88 -12.70
CA GLU A 90 28.20 -6.57 -14.07
C GLU A 90 28.01 -5.07 -14.19
N PHE A 91 28.65 -4.44 -15.18
CA PHE A 91 28.47 -3.02 -15.41
C PHE A 91 27.17 -2.73 -16.15
N LYS A 92 26.22 -2.09 -15.47
CA LYS A 92 24.96 -1.60 -16.02
C LYS A 92 24.75 -0.14 -15.61
N LYS A 93 25.05 0.77 -16.54
CA LYS A 93 24.92 2.22 -16.32
C LYS A 93 23.50 2.60 -15.90
N ASP A 94 23.40 3.47 -14.92
CA ASP A 94 22.16 4.11 -14.50
C ASP A 94 21.82 5.27 -15.44
N GLU A 95 20.60 5.28 -15.98
CA GLU A 95 20.11 6.34 -16.85
C GLU A 95 19.94 7.67 -16.09
N LEU A 96 19.74 7.59 -14.78
CA LEU A 96 19.50 8.75 -13.91
C LEU A 96 20.80 9.32 -13.31
N GLY A 97 21.94 8.65 -13.50
CA GLY A 97 23.25 9.09 -13.00
C GLY A 97 23.32 9.21 -11.47
N ARG A 98 22.55 8.40 -10.72
CA ARG A 98 22.56 8.40 -9.25
C ARG A 98 23.42 7.29 -8.66
N ARG A 99 23.60 6.19 -9.40
CA ARG A 99 24.35 4.99 -8.97
C ARG A 99 25.57 4.74 -9.85
N ASN A 100 26.55 4.00 -9.31
CA ASN A 100 27.85 3.78 -9.94
C ASN A 100 27.83 2.80 -11.13
N GLY A 101 26.74 2.04 -11.30
CA GLY A 101 26.55 1.10 -12.39
C GLY A 101 27.17 -0.28 -12.14
N HIS A 102 27.81 -0.53 -11.00
CA HIS A 102 28.40 -1.84 -10.65
C HIS A 102 27.35 -2.74 -10.01
N ALA A 103 26.61 -3.45 -10.86
CA ALA A 103 25.53 -4.32 -10.41
C ALA A 103 26.09 -5.66 -9.87
N PRO A 104 25.43 -6.25 -8.86
CA PRO A 104 25.77 -7.58 -8.36
C PRO A 104 25.48 -8.68 -9.40
N ASN A 105 25.96 -9.91 -9.18
CA ASN A 105 25.69 -11.05 -10.07
C ASN A 105 24.19 -11.42 -10.09
N GLU A 106 23.68 -12.03 -11.18
CA GLU A 106 22.27 -12.46 -11.34
C GLU A 106 21.74 -13.25 -10.13
N LYS A 107 22.53 -14.19 -9.60
CA LYS A 107 22.15 -14.97 -8.40
C LYS A 107 21.93 -14.08 -7.17
N MET A 108 22.74 -13.04 -7.02
CA MET A 108 22.63 -12.09 -5.90
C MET A 108 21.47 -11.10 -6.12
N LYS A 109 21.19 -10.71 -7.38
CA LYS A 109 19.98 -9.96 -7.74
C LYS A 109 18.72 -10.72 -7.36
N GLU A 110 18.67 -12.03 -7.61
CA GLU A 110 17.54 -12.87 -7.21
C GLU A 110 17.34 -12.91 -5.69
N VAL A 111 18.42 -13.00 -4.91
CA VAL A 111 18.33 -12.98 -3.44
C VAL A 111 17.72 -11.65 -2.96
N LEU A 112 18.15 -10.51 -3.50
CA LEU A 112 17.56 -9.21 -3.17
C LEU A 112 16.09 -9.13 -3.57
N ARG A 113 15.72 -9.60 -4.76
CA ARG A 113 14.32 -9.57 -5.23
C ARG A 113 13.41 -10.46 -4.37
N LYS A 114 13.84 -11.69 -4.07
CA LYS A 114 13.09 -12.63 -3.22
C LYS A 114 12.89 -12.07 -1.81
N THR A 115 13.94 -11.55 -1.20
CA THR A 115 13.86 -10.97 0.16
C THR A 115 12.98 -9.70 0.20
N VAL A 116 12.98 -8.88 -0.85
CA VAL A 116 12.04 -7.75 -0.97
C VAL A 116 10.59 -8.22 -1.10
N GLU A 117 10.32 -9.26 -1.88
CA GLU A 117 8.97 -9.82 -2.00
C GLU A 117 8.48 -10.40 -0.67
N GLU A 118 9.34 -11.12 0.06
CA GLU A 118 9.05 -11.65 1.40
C GLU A 118 8.77 -10.53 2.40
N ALA A 119 9.64 -9.51 2.47
CA ALA A 119 9.46 -8.35 3.35
C ALA A 119 8.17 -7.56 3.02
N LYS A 120 7.86 -7.37 1.72
CA LYS A 120 6.61 -6.74 1.28
C LYS A 120 5.39 -7.59 1.67
N ALA A 121 5.47 -8.92 1.55
CA ALA A 121 4.39 -9.81 1.96
C ALA A 121 4.14 -9.77 3.48
N LEU A 122 5.20 -9.61 4.29
CA LEU A 122 5.13 -9.47 5.74
C LEU A 122 4.45 -8.17 6.21
N ILE A 123 4.43 -7.13 5.38
CA ILE A 123 3.96 -5.79 5.78
C ILE A 123 2.76 -5.31 4.93
N SER A 124 2.40 -6.08 3.91
CA SER A 124 1.33 -5.77 2.98
C SER A 124 -0.01 -5.44 3.66
N LYS A 125 -0.78 -4.54 3.04
CA LYS A 125 -2.19 -4.27 3.41
C LYS A 125 -3.04 -5.55 3.38
N LYS A 126 -2.66 -6.55 2.57
CA LYS A 126 -3.32 -7.87 2.47
C LYS A 126 -3.35 -8.62 3.79
N GLN A 127 -2.42 -8.37 4.71
CA GLN A 127 -2.44 -9.01 6.03
C GLN A 127 -3.66 -8.61 6.85
N VAL A 128 -4.20 -7.41 6.63
CA VAL A 128 -5.42 -6.95 7.29
C VAL A 128 -6.63 -7.76 6.82
N GLU A 129 -6.70 -8.08 5.53
CA GLU A 129 -7.75 -8.94 4.96
C GLU A 129 -7.65 -10.38 5.49
N ALA A 130 -6.43 -10.88 5.67
CA ALA A 130 -6.15 -12.18 6.27
C ALA A 130 -6.35 -12.22 7.79
N ASN A 131 -6.75 -11.11 8.43
CA ASN A 131 -6.89 -10.95 9.88
C ASN A 131 -5.62 -11.27 10.69
N VAL A 132 -4.43 -11.06 10.09
CA VAL A 132 -3.15 -11.22 10.77
C VAL A 132 -2.76 -9.91 11.46
N CYS A 133 -2.37 -10.00 12.73
CA CYS A 133 -1.96 -8.84 13.50
C CYS A 133 -0.46 -8.57 13.33
N VAL A 134 -0.13 -7.31 13.04
CA VAL A 134 1.25 -6.86 12.90
C VAL A 134 1.78 -6.45 14.27
N THR A 135 2.94 -6.98 14.64
CA THR A 135 3.65 -6.63 15.86
C THR A 135 4.97 -5.97 15.52
N MET A 136 5.56 -5.25 16.48
CA MET A 136 6.87 -4.62 16.29
C MET A 136 7.97 -5.66 15.98
N ASN A 137 7.82 -6.88 16.48
CA ASN A 137 8.77 -7.96 16.21
C ASN A 137 8.77 -8.35 14.73
N LEU A 138 7.59 -8.47 14.10
CA LEU A 138 7.49 -8.76 12.67
C LEU A 138 8.12 -7.66 11.81
N VAL A 139 7.97 -6.40 12.21
CA VAL A 139 8.60 -5.28 11.50
C VAL A 139 10.13 -5.34 11.63
N LYS A 140 10.64 -5.67 12.82
CA LYS A 140 12.08 -5.86 13.05
C LYS A 140 12.62 -7.05 12.26
N GLU A 141 11.90 -8.18 12.25
CA GLU A 141 12.26 -9.36 11.46
C GLU A 141 12.34 -9.03 9.97
N ALA A 142 11.39 -8.27 9.42
CA ALA A 142 11.44 -7.80 8.04
C ALA A 142 12.65 -6.89 7.77
N LEU A 143 12.97 -5.97 8.69
CA LEU A 143 14.17 -5.12 8.58
C LEU A 143 15.46 -5.95 8.64
N ASP A 144 15.53 -6.94 9.53
CA ASP A 144 16.69 -7.81 9.70
C ASP A 144 16.89 -8.74 8.49
N GLN A 145 15.80 -9.22 7.87
CA GLN A 145 15.86 -9.94 6.59
C GLN A 145 16.47 -9.09 5.48
N LEU A 146 16.02 -7.84 5.33
CA LEU A 146 16.56 -6.91 4.34
C LEU A 146 18.03 -6.57 4.63
N ARG A 147 18.39 -6.37 5.90
CA ARG A 147 19.78 -6.12 6.31
C ARG A 147 20.68 -7.32 6.02
N GLY A 148 20.21 -8.53 6.32
CA GLY A 148 20.92 -9.78 6.03
C GLY A 148 21.14 -9.96 4.52
N ALA A 149 20.12 -9.69 3.72
CA ALA A 149 20.21 -9.74 2.26
C ALA A 149 21.26 -8.76 1.72
N VAL A 150 21.24 -7.51 2.20
CA VAL A 150 22.24 -6.50 1.82
C VAL A 150 23.64 -6.92 2.25
N MET A 151 23.84 -7.51 3.44
CA MET A 151 25.15 -8.00 3.87
C MET A 151 25.67 -9.18 3.03
N ILE A 152 24.78 -10.05 2.53
CA ILE A 152 25.18 -11.15 1.64
C ILE A 152 25.71 -10.59 0.31
N VAL A 153 25.01 -9.60 -0.25
CA VAL A 153 25.41 -8.99 -1.53
C VAL A 153 26.58 -8.04 -1.36
N TYR A 154 26.63 -7.28 -0.27
CA TYR A 154 27.68 -6.29 0.03
C TYR A 154 28.27 -6.55 1.43
N PRO A 155 29.25 -7.46 1.55
CA PRO A 155 29.80 -7.88 2.84
C PRO A 155 30.59 -6.77 3.54
N MET A 156 31.14 -5.83 2.77
CA MET A 156 31.82 -4.63 3.28
C MET A 156 30.86 -3.49 3.66
N GLY A 157 29.55 -3.72 3.46
CA GLY A 157 28.50 -2.73 3.69
C GLY A 157 28.33 -1.74 2.54
N LEU A 158 27.28 -0.93 2.66
CA LEU A 158 26.99 0.17 1.74
C LEU A 158 27.69 1.46 2.21
N PRO A 159 27.93 2.44 1.32
CA PRO A 159 28.48 3.73 1.70
C PRO A 159 27.56 4.50 2.66
N PRO A 160 28.12 5.40 3.50
CA PRO A 160 27.34 6.19 4.46
C PRO A 160 26.24 7.04 3.83
N HIS A 161 26.44 7.51 2.59
CA HIS A 161 25.49 8.35 1.86
C HIS A 161 24.42 7.57 1.10
N ASP A 162 24.47 6.23 1.10
CA ASP A 162 23.46 5.41 0.44
C ASP A 162 22.13 5.50 1.20
N PRO A 163 21.00 5.81 0.53
CA PRO A 163 19.67 5.86 1.15
C PRO A 163 19.35 4.63 1.99
N ILE A 164 19.71 3.43 1.52
CA ILE A 164 19.41 2.18 2.22
C ILE A 164 20.15 2.12 3.58
N ARG A 165 21.39 2.60 3.62
CA ARG A 165 22.18 2.63 4.85
C ARG A 165 21.70 3.72 5.82
N MET A 166 21.44 4.92 5.30
CA MET A 166 20.87 6.00 6.09
C MET A 166 19.55 5.56 6.73
N GLU A 167 18.75 4.78 6.00
CA GLU A 167 17.54 4.18 6.53
C GLU A 167 17.87 3.23 7.68
N PHE A 168 18.74 2.24 7.50
CA PHE A 168 19.10 1.33 8.59
C PHE A 168 19.65 2.03 9.85
N GLU A 169 20.40 3.13 9.69
CA GLU A 169 21.00 3.90 10.79
C GLU A 169 20.05 4.94 11.42
N ASN A 170 18.83 5.11 10.86
CA ASN A 170 17.84 6.14 11.26
C ASN A 170 18.36 7.59 11.10
N GLN A 171 19.28 7.83 10.15
CA GLN A 171 19.82 9.16 9.85
C GLN A 171 19.20 9.77 8.60
N GLU A 172 18.03 9.28 8.21
CA GLU A 172 17.31 9.72 7.02
C GLU A 172 16.88 11.18 7.14
N ASP A 173 17.26 11.99 6.15
CA ASP A 173 16.64 13.29 5.94
C ASP A 173 15.43 13.12 5.01
N LEU A 174 14.23 13.09 5.58
CA LEU A 174 12.99 12.97 4.82
C LEU A 174 12.48 14.33 4.32
N THR A 175 13.17 15.43 4.62
CA THR A 175 12.68 16.77 4.27
C THR A 175 12.53 16.95 2.76
N GLY A 176 11.37 17.49 2.34
CA GLY A 176 11.05 17.69 0.92
C GLY A 176 10.59 16.44 0.16
N THR A 177 10.69 15.24 0.73
CA THR A 177 10.18 14.00 0.10
C THR A 177 8.70 13.78 0.41
N GLN A 178 7.96 13.14 -0.51
CA GLN A 178 6.57 12.71 -0.27
C GLN A 178 6.44 11.82 0.98
N ALA A 179 7.48 11.06 1.32
CA ALA A 179 7.55 10.23 2.51
C ALA A 179 7.40 11.04 3.82
N SER A 180 7.87 12.29 3.89
CA SER A 180 7.72 13.13 5.09
C SER A 180 6.26 13.44 5.43
N LEU A 181 5.38 13.53 4.43
CA LEU A 181 3.96 13.74 4.63
C LEU A 181 3.29 12.50 5.24
N LEU A 182 3.89 11.34 5.02
CA LEU A 182 3.37 10.06 5.49
C LEU A 182 3.88 9.72 6.89
N VAL A 183 5.12 10.05 7.24
CA VAL A 183 5.66 9.77 8.57
C VAL A 183 4.95 10.60 9.64
N ILE A 184 4.58 9.95 10.76
CA ILE A 184 3.91 10.61 11.88
C ILE A 184 4.82 10.48 13.11
N PRO A 185 5.43 11.58 13.59
CA PRO A 185 6.23 11.57 14.82
C PRO A 185 5.40 11.06 16.00
N GLU A 186 6.02 10.30 16.90
CA GLU A 186 5.31 9.73 18.06
C GLU A 186 4.69 10.83 18.94
N GLU A 187 5.37 11.97 19.06
CA GLU A 187 4.91 13.13 19.82
C GLU A 187 3.68 13.81 19.20
N GLU A 188 3.53 13.71 17.88
CA GLU A 188 2.44 14.35 17.12
C GLU A 188 1.34 13.35 16.71
N ALA A 189 1.48 12.07 17.02
CA ALA A 189 0.50 11.05 16.67
C ALA A 189 -0.79 11.16 17.50
N GLN A 190 -1.94 11.31 16.84
CA GLN A 190 -3.25 11.29 17.48
C GLN A 190 -4.05 10.08 16.99
N LEU A 191 -4.72 9.40 17.91
CA LEU A 191 -5.60 8.28 17.62
C LEU A 191 -7.05 8.68 17.83
N TRP A 192 -7.89 8.35 16.86
CA TRP A 192 -9.31 8.68 16.85
C TRP A 192 -10.15 7.42 16.81
N TRP A 193 -11.13 7.34 17.69
CA TRP A 193 -12.12 6.26 17.71
C TRP A 193 -13.53 6.87 17.73
N ALA A 194 -14.38 6.44 16.79
CA ALA A 194 -15.76 6.93 16.66
C ALA A 194 -15.88 8.48 16.68
N SER A 195 -15.03 9.17 15.92
CA SER A 195 -14.94 10.64 15.86
C SER A 195 -14.59 11.34 17.19
N LYS A 196 -14.08 10.59 18.18
CA LYS A 196 -13.53 11.13 19.43
C LYS A 196 -12.03 10.87 19.49
N GLU A 197 -11.28 11.89 19.89
CA GLU A 197 -9.85 11.76 20.15
C GLU A 197 -9.62 10.91 21.41
N LEU A 198 -8.72 9.94 21.29
CA LEU A 198 -8.19 9.18 22.42
C LEU A 198 -7.14 10.05 23.12
N GLN A 199 -7.52 10.64 24.26
CA GLN A 199 -6.65 11.56 24.98
C GLN A 199 -5.49 10.83 25.66
N ARG A 200 -4.28 11.34 25.46
CA ARG A 200 -3.08 10.89 26.17
C ARG A 200 -3.28 11.13 27.68
N GLY A 201 -3.11 10.07 28.49
CA GLY A 201 -3.35 10.09 29.94
C GLY A 201 -4.53 9.25 30.41
N LYS A 202 -5.48 8.90 29.52
CA LYS A 202 -6.57 7.96 29.83
C LYS A 202 -6.20 6.52 29.46
N LYS A 203 -6.98 5.56 29.97
CA LYS A 203 -6.86 4.15 29.57
C LYS A 203 -7.81 3.83 28.43
N LEU A 204 -7.50 2.80 27.65
CA LEU A 204 -8.40 2.33 26.60
C LEU A 204 -9.77 1.88 27.17
N GLN A 205 -9.77 1.39 28.42
CA GLN A 205 -10.96 1.01 29.19
C GLN A 205 -12.02 2.11 29.30
N ASP A 206 -11.61 3.38 29.38
CA ASP A 206 -12.54 4.49 29.57
C ASP A 206 -13.38 4.74 28.31
N TYR A 207 -12.91 4.27 27.17
CA TYR A 207 -13.55 4.42 25.87
C TYR A 207 -14.30 3.15 25.46
N VAL A 208 -13.61 2.01 25.48
CA VAL A 208 -14.12 0.72 24.97
C VAL A 208 -14.91 -0.06 26.04
N GLY A 209 -14.78 0.33 27.31
CA GLY A 209 -15.33 -0.38 28.46
C GLY A 209 -14.46 -1.56 28.88
N LYS A 210 -15.01 -2.48 29.68
CA LYS A 210 -14.28 -3.64 30.25
C LYS A 210 -14.21 -4.85 29.31
N ASN A 211 -14.75 -4.74 28.09
CA ASN A 211 -14.85 -5.89 27.19
C ASN A 211 -13.58 -6.07 26.36
N GLU A 212 -12.84 -7.15 26.64
CA GLU A 212 -11.64 -7.50 25.93
C GLU A 212 -11.88 -8.29 24.63
N LYS A 213 -13.11 -8.64 24.25
CA LYS A 213 -13.41 -9.35 22.99
C LYS A 213 -14.01 -8.41 21.95
N THR A 214 -13.38 -7.26 21.75
CA THR A 214 -13.87 -6.20 20.87
C THR A 214 -12.87 -5.91 19.75
N LYS A 215 -13.40 -5.66 18.54
CA LYS A 215 -12.64 -5.13 17.41
C LYS A 215 -13.04 -3.67 17.24
N ILE A 216 -12.09 -2.75 17.32
CA ILE A 216 -12.34 -1.31 17.17
C ILE A 216 -11.56 -0.76 15.99
N ILE A 217 -12.15 0.19 15.27
CA ILE A 217 -11.51 0.89 14.16
C ILE A 217 -10.94 2.20 14.69
N VAL A 218 -9.62 2.36 14.60
CA VAL A 218 -8.89 3.52 15.09
C VAL A 218 -8.25 4.22 13.91
N LYS A 219 -8.40 5.53 13.80
CA LYS A 219 -7.74 6.33 12.76
C LYS A 219 -6.52 7.03 13.35
N ILE A 220 -5.36 6.88 12.71
CA ILE A 220 -4.13 7.61 13.06
C ILE A 220 -4.02 8.88 12.21
N GLN A 221 -3.71 10.01 12.85
CA GLN A 221 -3.50 11.29 12.19
C GLN A 221 -2.37 12.09 12.86
N LYS A 222 -1.81 13.02 12.08
CA LYS A 222 -0.85 14.00 12.60
C LYS A 222 -1.59 15.10 13.35
N ARG A 223 -1.01 15.57 14.46
CA ARG A 223 -1.48 16.75 15.20
C ARG A 223 -1.69 17.91 14.23
N CYS A 224 -2.78 18.65 14.42
CA CYS A 224 -3.24 19.77 13.58
C CYS A 224 -4.01 19.41 12.28
N GLN A 225 -4.21 18.13 11.93
CA GLN A 225 -5.04 17.75 10.77
C GLN A 225 -6.55 17.69 11.05
N GLY A 226 -6.99 18.09 12.23
CA GLY A 226 -8.40 18.08 12.64
C GLY A 226 -8.93 16.66 12.88
N ALA A 227 -10.26 16.53 13.02
CA ALA A 227 -10.89 15.23 13.16
C ALA A 227 -10.89 14.47 11.82
N PRO A 228 -10.68 13.15 11.81
CA PRO A 228 -10.70 12.38 10.58
C PRO A 228 -12.10 12.38 9.95
N ALA A 229 -12.13 12.46 8.62
CA ALA A 229 -13.35 12.33 7.86
C ALA A 229 -14.05 11.00 8.18
N ARG A 230 -15.38 11.06 8.29
CA ARG A 230 -16.22 9.88 8.46
C ARG A 230 -16.21 9.09 7.17
N GLU A 231 -16.05 7.77 7.27
CA GLU A 231 -16.08 6.90 6.09
C GLU A 231 -17.48 6.94 5.47
N PRO A 232 -17.57 6.95 4.13
CA PRO A 232 -18.84 6.75 3.47
C PRO A 232 -19.42 5.40 3.90
N LEU A 233 -20.71 5.39 4.22
CA LEU A 233 -21.42 4.18 4.69
C LEU A 233 -21.52 3.10 3.60
N VAL A 234 -21.25 3.47 2.36
CA VAL A 234 -21.38 2.63 1.17
C VAL A 234 -20.02 2.60 0.51
N SER A 235 -19.51 1.39 0.22
CA SER A 235 -18.27 1.24 -0.55
C SER A 235 -18.46 1.75 -1.97
N GLU A 236 -17.38 2.14 -2.66
CA GLU A 236 -17.49 2.59 -4.06
C GLU A 236 -18.10 1.52 -4.98
N GLU A 237 -17.81 0.24 -4.73
CA GLU A 237 -18.38 -0.87 -5.49
C GLU A 237 -19.88 -1.03 -5.25
N GLU A 238 -20.32 -0.92 -4.00
CA GLU A 238 -21.75 -0.93 -3.67
C GLU A 238 -22.44 0.31 -4.23
N GLN A 239 -21.78 1.47 -4.21
CA GLN A 239 -22.30 2.69 -4.82
C GLN A 239 -22.47 2.52 -6.33
N LYS A 240 -21.50 1.90 -7.02
CA LYS A 240 -21.62 1.56 -8.45
C LYS A 240 -22.76 0.59 -8.71
N LYS A 241 -22.89 -0.48 -7.90
CA LYS A 241 -24.01 -1.44 -8.01
C LYS A 241 -25.36 -0.77 -7.76
N MET A 242 -25.43 0.12 -6.79
CA MET A 242 -26.61 0.90 -6.45
C MET A 242 -26.99 1.85 -7.60
N MET A 243 -26.01 2.59 -8.15
CA MET A 243 -26.22 3.44 -9.33
C MET A 243 -26.70 2.62 -10.54
N LEU A 244 -26.08 1.47 -10.81
CA LEU A 244 -26.51 0.56 -11.88
C LEU A 244 -27.93 0.04 -11.68
N HIS A 245 -28.29 -0.32 -10.44
CA HIS A 245 -29.63 -0.77 -10.10
C HIS A 245 -30.66 0.36 -10.29
N TYR A 246 -30.37 1.58 -9.83
CA TYR A 246 -31.25 2.74 -10.05
C TYR A 246 -31.39 3.09 -11.52
N TYR A 247 -30.30 3.02 -12.29
CA TYR A 247 -30.33 3.25 -13.74
C TYR A 247 -31.19 2.21 -14.46
N LYS A 248 -31.01 0.91 -14.17
CA LYS A 248 -31.86 -0.15 -14.73
C LYS A 248 -33.33 0.04 -14.37
N ARG A 249 -33.62 0.37 -13.11
CA ARG A 249 -34.98 0.64 -12.65
C ARG A 249 -35.59 1.85 -13.36
N GLN A 250 -34.81 2.90 -13.61
CA GLN A 250 -35.27 4.06 -14.39
C GLN A 250 -35.55 3.69 -15.85
N GLU A 251 -34.69 2.89 -16.49
CA GLU A 251 -34.96 2.38 -17.84
C GLU A 251 -36.20 1.50 -17.90
N GLU A 252 -36.41 0.63 -16.92
CA GLU A 252 -37.61 -0.22 -16.81
C GLU A 252 -38.87 0.63 -16.62
N LEU A 253 -38.83 1.63 -15.74
CA LEU A 253 -39.95 2.56 -15.54
C LEU A 253 -40.23 3.38 -16.80
N LYS A 254 -39.20 3.87 -17.49
CA LYS A 254 -39.36 4.59 -18.75
C LYS A 254 -39.96 3.70 -19.84
N LYS A 255 -39.53 2.44 -19.93
CA LYS A 255 -40.14 1.45 -20.84
C LYS A 255 -41.61 1.20 -20.50
N LEU A 256 -41.95 1.10 -19.21
CA LEU A 256 -43.33 0.94 -18.76
C LEU A 256 -44.19 2.17 -19.09
N GLU A 257 -43.64 3.38 -19.02
CA GLU A 257 -44.31 4.61 -19.42
C GLU A 257 -44.47 4.71 -20.94
N GLU A 258 -43.47 4.28 -21.72
CA GLU A 258 -43.52 4.24 -23.19
C GLU A 258 -44.44 3.12 -23.73
N THR A 259 -44.69 2.05 -22.95
CA THR A 259 -45.65 1.01 -23.33
C THR A 259 -47.09 1.51 -23.16
N ASP A 260 -47.67 1.99 -24.26
CA ASP A 260 -49.11 2.24 -24.36
C ASP A 260 -49.93 0.95 -24.17
N ASN A 261 -51.20 1.09 -23.76
CA ASN A 261 -52.14 0.00 -23.45
C ASN A 261 -52.33 -1.04 -24.58
N ASP A 262 -51.93 -0.72 -25.81
CA ASP A 262 -52.00 -1.60 -26.98
C ASP A 262 -50.78 -2.53 -27.14
N SER A 263 -49.75 -2.41 -26.30
CA SER A 263 -48.55 -3.27 -26.34
C SER A 263 -48.85 -4.78 -26.18
N TYR A 264 -49.93 -5.13 -25.49
CA TYR A 264 -50.41 -6.52 -25.39
C TYR A 264 -50.85 -7.10 -26.75
N LEU A 265 -51.25 -6.27 -27.73
CA LEU A 265 -51.58 -6.72 -29.09
C LEU A 265 -50.37 -7.26 -29.87
N GLN A 266 -49.13 -6.96 -29.42
CA GLN A 266 -47.89 -7.47 -30.00
C GLN A 266 -47.29 -8.64 -29.22
N SER A 267 -47.96 -9.12 -28.16
CA SER A 267 -47.50 -10.27 -27.38
C SER A 267 -47.64 -11.59 -28.15
N ASP A 268 -46.79 -12.58 -27.89
CA ASP A 268 -46.90 -13.89 -28.56
C ASP A 268 -48.25 -14.59 -28.31
N TRP A 269 -48.95 -14.23 -27.23
CA TRP A 269 -50.28 -14.71 -26.89
C TRP A 269 -51.40 -14.08 -27.73
N SER A 270 -51.24 -12.84 -28.23
CA SER A 270 -52.24 -12.21 -29.11
C SER A 270 -52.16 -12.72 -30.57
N ASP A 271 -51.07 -13.42 -30.94
CA ASP A 271 -50.91 -13.99 -32.28
C ASP A 271 -51.82 -15.21 -32.49
N ARG A 272 -52.97 -14.97 -33.11
CA ARG A 272 -53.96 -16.01 -33.49
C ARG A 272 -53.38 -17.11 -34.39
N GLN A 273 -52.21 -16.89 -35.01
CA GLN A 273 -51.54 -17.84 -35.88
C GLN A 273 -50.37 -18.56 -35.22
N ALA A 274 -50.01 -18.26 -33.96
CA ALA A 274 -48.87 -18.85 -33.26
C ALA A 274 -48.92 -20.39 -33.27
N LEU A 275 -50.09 -20.96 -32.95
CA LEU A 275 -50.30 -22.41 -32.88
C LEU A 275 -50.19 -23.06 -34.27
N LYS A 276 -50.65 -22.38 -35.32
CA LYS A 276 -50.50 -22.83 -36.71
C LYS A 276 -49.04 -22.83 -37.14
N ARG A 277 -48.26 -21.81 -36.78
CA ARG A 277 -46.82 -21.74 -37.07
C ARG A 277 -46.03 -22.81 -36.32
N GLN A 278 -46.39 -23.10 -35.08
CA GLN A 278 -45.79 -24.17 -34.29
C GLN A 278 -46.01 -25.54 -34.94
N PHE A 279 -47.23 -25.85 -35.41
CA PHE A 279 -47.53 -27.09 -36.13
C PHE A 279 -46.84 -27.19 -37.50
N GLN A 280 -46.56 -26.06 -38.15
CA GLN A 280 -45.88 -26.00 -39.45
C GLN A 280 -44.34 -25.92 -39.32
N GLY A 281 -43.79 -25.92 -38.11
CA GLY A 281 -42.34 -25.83 -37.87
C GLY A 281 -41.72 -24.45 -38.18
N LEU A 282 -42.54 -23.40 -38.26
CA LEU A 282 -42.13 -22.05 -38.68
C LEU A 282 -41.86 -21.10 -37.49
N THR A 283 -41.31 -21.60 -36.38
CA THR A 283 -41.16 -20.85 -35.11
C THR A 283 -40.11 -19.74 -35.16
N ASN A 284 -39.13 -19.80 -36.08
CA ASN A 284 -37.98 -18.90 -36.11
C ASN A 284 -38.06 -17.79 -37.19
N ILE A 285 -39.22 -17.60 -37.83
CA ILE A 285 -39.39 -16.64 -38.93
C ILE A 285 -40.27 -15.48 -38.46
N LYS A 286 -39.63 -14.34 -38.15
CA LYS A 286 -40.34 -13.07 -37.91
C LYS A 286 -40.64 -12.39 -39.24
N TRP A 287 -41.92 -12.18 -39.54
CA TRP A 287 -42.36 -11.37 -40.68
C TRP A 287 -42.69 -9.96 -40.19
N GLY A 288 -41.81 -9.00 -40.48
CA GLY A 288 -41.94 -7.58 -40.13
C GLY A 288 -40.62 -6.83 -40.32
N PRO A 289 -40.62 -5.49 -40.50
CA PRO A 289 -39.40 -4.70 -40.57
C PRO A 289 -38.65 -4.75 -39.23
N ARG A 290 -37.32 -4.76 -39.30
CA ARG A 290 -36.44 -4.76 -38.12
C ARG A 290 -36.49 -3.43 -37.39
#